data_AF-A0A9X3WBA6-F1
#
_entry.id   AF-A0A9X3WBA6-F1
#
_cell.length_a   1.000
_cell.length_b   1.000
_cell.length_c   1.000
_cell.angle_alpha   90.00
_cell.angle_beta   90.00
_cell.angle_gamma   90.00
#
_symmetry.space_group_name_H-M   'P 1'
#
loop_
_entity.id
_entity.type
_entity.pdbx_description
1 polymer ?
#
loop_
_entity_poly.entity_id
_entity_poly.type
_entity_poly.pdbx_seq_one_letter_code
_entity_poly.pdbx_strand_id
1 'polypeptide(L)' 'MGAFEDLKDEMLVDSYLKSLEMELDTDFILMLKNELDKRGIIIIR' A
#
# COMPACT_ATOMS: atom_id res chain seq x y z
N MET A 1 -2.67 -15.03 -5.83
CA MET A 1 -2.28 -14.88 -4.42
C MET A 1 -1.08 -13.96 -4.33
N GLY A 2 -1.29 -12.71 -4.74
CA GLY A 2 -0.54 -11.56 -4.27
C GLY A 2 -0.80 -11.35 -2.78
N ALA A 3 0.20 -10.82 -2.08
CA ALA A 3 0.23 -10.72 -0.62
C ALA A 3 -0.90 -9.90 0.01
N PHE A 4 -1.64 -9.13 -0.78
CA PHE A 4 -2.67 -8.19 -0.30
C PHE A 4 -4.02 -8.34 -1.00
N GLU A 5 -4.23 -9.37 -1.83
CA GLU A 5 -5.46 -9.54 -2.63
C GLU A 5 -6.75 -9.48 -1.77
N ASP A 6 -6.69 -9.97 -0.52
CA ASP A 6 -7.83 -9.99 0.41
C ASP A 6 -8.00 -8.69 1.22
N LEU A 7 -7.04 -7.76 1.14
CA LEU A 7 -7.09 -6.50 1.85
C LEU A 7 -8.07 -5.55 1.15
N LYS A 8 -9.00 -4.94 1.90
CA LYS A 8 -9.88 -3.89 1.36
C LYS A 8 -9.06 -2.67 0.97
N ASP A 9 -9.52 -1.93 -0.04
CA ASP A 9 -8.82 -0.75 -0.57
C ASP A 9 -8.54 0.31 0.51
N GLU A 10 -9.51 0.56 1.39
CA GLU A 10 -9.35 1.50 2.52
C GLU A 10 -8.20 1.07 3.45
N MET A 11 -8.11 -0.23 3.75
CA MET A 11 -7.04 -0.77 4.60
C MET A 11 -5.69 -0.75 3.90
N LEU A 12 -5.66 -0.94 2.58
CA LEU A 12 -4.44 -0.89 1.78
C LEU A 12 -3.86 0.53 1.74
N VAL A 13 -4.72 1.51 1.50
CA VAL A 13 -4.35 2.94 1.52
C VAL A 13 -3.86 3.35 2.91
N ASP A 14 -4.61 3.02 3.96
CA ASP A 14 -4.23 3.33 5.34
C ASP A 14 -2.89 2.68 5.73
N SER A 15 -2.68 1.41 5.35
CA SER A 15 -1.41 0.72 5.58
C SER A 15 -0.24 1.38 4.87
N TYR A 16 -0.43 1.80 3.61
CA TYR A 16 0.61 2.51 2.85
C TYR A 16 0.95 3.86 3.50
N LEU A 17 -0.06 4.68 3.83
CA LEU A 17 0.16 5.98 4.45
C LEU A 17 0.85 5.85 5.81
N LYS A 18 0.40 4.94 6.67
CA LYS A 18 1.04 4.68 7.97
C LYS A 18 2.47 4.16 7.82
N SER A 19 2.73 3.31 6.83
CA SER A 19 4.09 2.81 6.61
C SER A 19 5.08 3.91 6.23
N LEU A 20 4.61 4.94 5.51
CA LEU A 20 5.41 6.15 5.22
C LEU A 20 5.64 7.00 6.47
N GLU A 21 4.60 7.21 7.30
CA GLU A 21 4.71 8.00 8.54
C GLU A 21 5.63 7.35 9.57
N MET A 22 5.63 6.03 9.63
CA MET A 22 6.44 5.24 10.57
C MET A 22 7.85 4.94 10.05
N GLU A 23 8.19 5.42 8.85
CA GLU A 23 9.47 5.13 8.18
C GLU A 23 9.80 3.62 8.16
N LEU A 24 8.80 2.80 7.81
CA LEU A 24 8.98 1.36 7.73
C LEU A 24 9.93 0.98 6.58
N ASP A 25 10.27 -0.31 6.55
CA ASP A 25 11.10 -0.88 5.51
C ASP A 25 10.63 -0.50 4.09
N THR A 26 11.59 -0.09 3.25
CA THR A 26 11.30 0.45 1.91
C THR A 26 10.75 -0.63 0.98
N ASP A 27 11.18 -1.89 1.11
CA ASP A 27 10.65 -2.98 0.29
C ASP A 27 9.19 -3.25 0.66
N PHE A 28 8.85 -3.18 1.95
CA PHE A 28 7.47 -3.27 2.40
C PHE A 28 6.58 -2.15 1.82
N ILE A 29 7.04 -0.89 1.89
CA ILE A 29 6.34 0.25 1.32
C ILE A 29 6.15 0.06 -0.20
N LEU A 30 7.17 -0.43 -0.90
CA LEU A 30 7.13 -0.69 -2.33
C LEU A 30 6.11 -1.79 -2.67
N MET A 31 6.02 -2.84 -1.85
CA MET A 31 5.03 -3.90 -2.02
C MET A 31 3.58 -3.35 -1.92
N LEU A 32 3.32 -2.47 -0.95
CA LEU A 32 2.01 -1.80 -0.83
C LEU A 32 1.72 -0.87 -2.01
N LYS A 33 2.72 -0.08 -2.43
CA LYS A 33 2.61 0.81 -3.59
C LYS A 33 2.27 0.04 -4.86
N ASN A 34 2.96 -1.07 -5.12
CA ASN A 34 2.72 -1.90 -6.29
C ASN A 34 1.29 -2.47 -6.30
N GLU A 35 0.74 -2.80 -5.14
CA GLU A 35 -0.65 -3.25 -5.05
C GLU A 35 -1.65 -2.12 -5.31
N LEU A 36 -1.40 -0.92 -4.77
CA LEU A 36 -2.23 0.27 -5.05
C LEU A 36 -2.22 0.60 -6.55
N ASP A 37 -1.05 0.56 -7.18
CA ASP A 37 -0.88 0.81 -8.62
C ASP A 37 -1.62 -0.24 -9.46
N LYS A 38 -1.56 -1.53 -9.07
CA LYS A 38 -2.32 -2.62 -9.72
C LYS A 38 -3.83 -2.41 -9.65
N ARG A 39 -4.34 -1.82 -8.56
CA ARG A 39 -5.76 -1.51 -8.37
C ARG A 39 -6.18 -0.18 -8.98
N GLY A 40 -5.24 0.58 -9.54
CA GLY A 40 -5.49 1.91 -10.08
C GLY A 40 -5.83 2.95 -9.01
N ILE A 41 -5.41 2.73 -7.76
CA ILE A 41 -5.65 3.65 -6.65
C ILE A 41 -4.54 4.69 -6.64
N ILE A 42 -4.87 5.90 -7.10
CA ILE A 42 -3.93 7.02 -7.15
C ILE A 42 -4.00 7.78 -5.82
N ILE A 43 -2.89 7.78 -5.08
CA ILE A 43 -2.73 8.61 -3.88
C ILE A 43 -2.04 9.91 -4.30
N ILE A 44 -2.79 11.02 -4.25
CA ILE A 44 -2.25 12.36 -4.46
C ILE A 44 -1.92 12.94 -3.08
N ARG A 45 -0.69 13.39 -2.89
CA ARG A 45 -0.20 14.00 -1.65
C ARG A 45 0.13 15.46 -1.87
#